data_AF-A0A7S2QDI4-F1
#
_entry.id   AF-A0A7S2QDI4-F1
#
_cell.length_a   1.000
_cell.length_b   1.000
_cell.length_c   1.000
_cell.angle_alpha   90.00
_cell.angle_beta   90.00
_cell.angle_gamma   90.00
#
_symmetry.space_group_name_H-M   'P 1'
#
loop_
_entity.id
_entity.type
_entity.pdbx_description
1 polymer ?
#
loop_
_entity_poly.entity_id
_entity_poly.type
_entity_poly.pdbx_seq_one_letter_code
_entity_poly.pdbx_strand_id
1 'polypeptide(L)'
;LELRAAADRGAGPPPIDPEELLALQRLGVRPCPRCGSFIQKQPEGLLHGCDKMTCRCGSMFCFKCGLEARAGGVSRCRCVGMHHSFIPHSEVLSNYRGSHPFGVRGPDLPRARGEPNALATARLRKELACLRRDP
;
A
#
# COMPACT_ATOMS: atom_id res chain seq x y z
N LEU A 1 15.99 42.34 6.97
CA LEU A 1 16.11 41.31 8.03
C LEU A 1 14.73 40.69 8.20
N GLU A 2 14.38 39.69 7.38
CA GLU A 2 13.02 39.14 7.35
C GLU A 2 12.86 38.09 8.45
N LEU A 3 12.03 38.40 9.44
CA LEU A 3 11.56 37.49 10.47
C LEU A 3 10.64 36.44 9.83
N ARG A 4 11.21 35.27 9.54
CA ARG A 4 10.43 34.07 9.20
C ARG A 4 9.63 33.65 10.43
N ALA A 5 8.31 33.80 10.34
CA ALA A 5 7.37 33.22 11.28
C ALA A 5 7.65 31.71 11.40
N ALA A 6 8.02 31.28 12.61
CA ALA A 6 8.10 29.87 12.95
C ALA A 6 6.69 29.30 12.84
N ALA A 7 6.42 28.56 11.76
CA ALA A 7 5.21 27.79 11.63
C ALA A 7 5.10 26.88 12.85
N ASP A 8 4.04 27.11 13.63
CA ASP A 8 3.57 26.26 14.70
C ASP A 8 3.62 24.80 14.23
N ARG A 9 4.56 24.03 14.78
CA ARG A 9 4.68 22.60 14.52
C ARG A 9 3.55 21.96 15.29
N GLY A 10 2.37 22.01 14.67
CA GLY A 10 1.10 21.59 15.23
C GLY A 10 1.25 20.31 16.04
N ALA A 11 0.64 20.34 17.22
CA ALA A 11 0.51 19.19 18.11
C ALA A 11 0.30 17.92 17.29
N GLY A 12 1.20 16.95 17.46
CA GLY A 12 1.09 15.66 16.77
C GLY A 12 -0.29 15.05 16.99
N PRO A 13 -0.69 14.08 16.15
CA PRO A 13 -1.97 13.40 16.33
C PRO A 13 -2.08 12.90 17.78
N PRO A 14 -3.28 12.95 18.38
CA PRO A 14 -3.48 12.49 19.74
C PRO A 14 -3.01 11.04 19.89
N PRO A 15 -2.50 10.66 21.08
CA PRO A 15 -2.13 9.29 21.35
C PRO A 15 -3.36 8.38 21.16
N ILE A 16 -3.14 7.25 20.49
CA ILE A 16 -4.20 6.31 20.13
C ILE A 16 -4.38 5.34 21.28
N ASP A 17 -5.64 5.01 21.58
CA ASP A 17 -5.96 4.08 22.64
C ASP A 17 -5.38 2.68 22.34
N PRO A 18 -4.83 1.95 23.33
CA PRO A 18 -4.27 0.62 23.12
C PRO A 18 -5.26 -0.39 22.54
N GLU A 19 -6.55 -0.30 22.88
CA GLU A 19 -7.61 -1.16 22.36
C GLU A 19 -7.87 -0.84 20.88
N GLU A 20 -7.94 0.44 20.53
CA GLU A 20 -8.06 0.89 19.14
C GLU A 20 -6.88 0.44 18.29
N LEU A 21 -5.66 0.55 18.84
CA LEU A 21 -4.45 0.08 18.18
C LEU A 21 -4.54 -1.44 17.93
N LEU A 22 -5.01 -2.22 18.90
CA LEU A 22 -5.19 -3.67 18.74
C LEU A 22 -6.28 -4.00 17.70
N ALA A 23 -7.36 -3.23 17.65
CA ALA A 23 -8.42 -3.38 16.66
C ALA A 23 -7.90 -3.11 15.23
N LEU A 24 -7.19 -1.99 15.03
CA LEU A 24 -6.49 -1.68 13.78
C LEU A 24 -5.50 -2.79 13.42
N GLN A 25 -4.82 -3.34 14.42
CA GLN A 25 -3.89 -4.42 14.18
C GLN A 25 -4.56 -5.70 13.63
N ARG A 26 -5.75 -6.03 14.11
CA ARG A 26 -6.54 -7.16 13.60
C ARG A 26 -7.03 -6.93 12.16
N LEU A 27 -7.21 -5.67 11.76
CA LEU A 27 -7.56 -5.27 10.39
C LEU A 27 -6.37 -5.21 9.43
N GLY A 28 -5.18 -5.67 9.85
CA GLY A 28 -3.98 -5.58 9.03
C GLY A 28 -3.48 -4.16 8.84
N VAL A 29 -3.73 -3.27 9.82
CA VAL A 29 -3.19 -1.90 9.86
C VAL A 29 -2.08 -1.82 10.91
N ARG A 30 -0.98 -1.16 10.60
CA ARG A 30 0.15 -0.94 11.53
C ARG A 30 0.69 0.49 11.41
N PRO A 31 1.09 1.14 12.52
CA PRO A 31 1.75 2.44 12.45
C PRO A 31 3.19 2.31 11.96
N CYS A 32 3.65 3.31 11.22
CA CYS A 32 5.07 3.49 10.92
C CYS A 32 5.84 3.78 12.23
N PRO A 33 6.95 3.07 12.51
CA PRO A 33 7.73 3.27 13.74
C PRO A 33 8.38 4.66 13.85
N ARG A 34 8.53 5.38 12.72
CA ARG A 34 9.17 6.69 12.68
C ARG A 34 8.17 7.85 12.75
N CYS A 35 7.13 7.84 11.92
CA CYS A 35 6.21 8.99 11.79
C CYS A 35 4.79 8.71 12.29
N GLY A 36 4.49 7.48 12.74
CA GLY A 36 3.18 7.11 13.26
C GLY A 36 2.07 6.93 12.20
N SER A 37 2.31 7.28 10.93
CA SER A 37 1.33 7.09 9.87
C SER A 37 0.91 5.62 9.74
N PHE A 38 -0.40 5.38 9.62
CA PHE A 38 -0.94 4.04 9.45
C PHE A 38 -0.76 3.51 8.05
N ILE A 39 -0.31 2.25 7.97
CA ILE A 39 -0.14 1.50 6.73
C ILE A 39 -1.03 0.27 6.82
N GLN A 40 -1.90 0.10 5.83
CA GLN A 40 -2.72 -1.10 5.68
C GLN A 40 -2.05 -2.08 4.72
N LYS A 41 -2.06 -3.35 5.09
CA LYS A 41 -1.67 -4.45 4.24
C LYS A 41 -2.91 -5.22 3.81
N GLN A 42 -2.91 -5.76 2.59
CA GLN A 42 -3.95 -6.70 2.19
C GLN A 42 -3.95 -7.94 3.11
N PRO A 43 -5.13 -8.53 3.36
CA PRO A 43 -5.25 -9.72 4.19
C PRO A 43 -4.44 -10.90 3.63
N GLU A 44 -4.16 -11.86 4.50
CA GLU A 44 -3.40 -13.06 4.13
C GLU A 44 -4.16 -13.89 3.08
N GLY A 45 -3.43 -14.47 2.13
CA GLY A 45 -3.96 -15.19 0.98
C GLY A 45 -2.92 -15.36 -0.13
N LEU A 46 -3.27 -15.93 -1.27
CA LEU A 46 -2.32 -16.15 -2.39
C LEU A 46 -1.63 -14.88 -2.90
N LEU A 47 -2.26 -13.71 -2.69
CA LEU A 47 -1.77 -12.40 -3.12
C LEU A 47 -1.26 -11.54 -1.95
N HIS A 48 -0.90 -12.16 -0.82
CA HIS A 48 -0.39 -11.40 0.33
C HIS A 48 0.92 -10.71 -0.03
N GLY A 49 0.94 -9.38 0.12
CA GLY A 49 2.13 -8.57 -0.15
C GLY A 49 3.31 -8.89 0.77
N CYS A 50 4.49 -8.38 0.44
CA CYS A 50 5.69 -8.54 1.27
C CYS A 50 5.53 -7.82 2.63
N ASP A 51 6.18 -8.36 3.67
CA ASP A 51 6.28 -7.73 4.99
C ASP A 51 7.38 -6.65 5.09
N LYS A 52 8.17 -6.43 4.03
CA LYS A 52 9.18 -5.35 3.97
C LYS A 52 8.50 -4.08 3.45
N MET A 53 8.25 -3.13 4.34
CA MET A 53 7.50 -1.92 4.04
C MET A 53 8.39 -0.69 3.99
N THR A 54 8.06 0.23 3.09
CA THR A 54 8.69 1.56 3.00
C THR A 54 7.60 2.61 3.18
N CYS A 55 7.73 3.43 4.23
CA CYS A 55 6.80 4.52 4.49
C CYS A 55 7.09 5.72 3.59
N ARG A 56 6.08 6.58 3.34
CA ARG A 56 6.26 7.88 2.66
C ARG A 56 7.24 8.81 3.39
N CYS A 57 7.45 8.64 4.70
CA CYS A 57 8.48 9.37 5.44
C CYS A 57 9.92 8.86 5.18
N GLY A 58 10.08 7.76 4.43
CA GLY A 58 11.36 7.15 4.10
C GLY A 58 11.83 6.04 5.04
N SER A 59 11.11 5.75 6.13
CA SER A 59 11.45 4.62 7.00
C SER A 59 11.21 3.28 6.28
N MET A 60 12.19 2.39 6.32
CA MET A 60 12.04 1.00 5.90
C MET A 60 11.92 0.12 7.14
N PHE A 61 10.89 -0.73 7.23
CA PHE A 61 10.62 -1.54 8.43
C PHE A 61 9.86 -2.83 8.13
N CYS A 62 9.90 -3.78 9.06
CA CYS A 62 9.10 -5.00 8.97
C CYS A 62 7.66 -4.76 9.45
N PHE A 63 6.67 -5.09 8.63
CA PHE A 63 5.24 -4.94 8.97
C PHE A 63 4.81 -5.78 10.18
N LYS A 64 5.41 -6.96 10.37
CA LYS A 64 5.05 -7.88 11.45
C LYS A 64 5.52 -7.39 12.82
N CYS A 65 6.77 -6.96 12.92
CA CYS A 65 7.40 -6.64 14.21
C CYS A 65 7.74 -5.15 14.39
N GLY A 66 7.51 -4.31 13.39
CA GLY A 66 7.81 -2.87 13.45
C GLY A 66 9.30 -2.51 13.40
N LEU A 67 10.21 -3.49 13.39
CA LEU A 67 11.65 -3.22 13.47
C LEU A 67 12.15 -2.50 12.21
N GLU A 68 12.77 -1.33 12.40
CA GLU A 68 13.39 -0.56 11.31
C GLU A 68 14.59 -1.29 10.71
N ALA A 69 14.75 -1.18 9.39
CA ALA A 69 15.90 -1.66 8.65
C ALA A 69 17.16 -0.84 8.96
N ARG A 70 18.34 -1.43 8.74
CA ARG A 70 19.60 -0.68 8.78
C ARG A 70 19.73 0.22 7.54
N ALA A 71 20.72 1.11 7.58
CA ALA A 71 21.19 1.81 6.39
C ALA A 71 21.42 0.82 5.24
N GLY A 72 21.00 1.20 4.03
CA GLY A 72 21.05 0.33 2.85
C GLY A 72 19.88 -0.65 2.70
N GLY A 73 18.83 -0.55 3.54
CA GLY A 73 17.62 -1.38 3.37
C GLY A 73 17.79 -2.83 3.81
N VAL A 74 18.70 -3.10 4.74
CA VAL A 74 18.90 -4.46 5.27
C VAL A 74 17.95 -4.70 6.43
N SER A 75 17.07 -5.70 6.30
CA SER A 75 16.16 -6.08 7.38
C SER A 75 16.92 -6.60 8.60
N ARG A 76 16.45 -6.26 9.80
CA ARG A 76 17.06 -6.66 11.07
C ARG A 76 16.36 -7.84 11.76
N CYS A 77 15.20 -8.25 11.25
CA CYS A 77 14.39 -9.31 11.84
C CYS A 77 14.38 -10.56 10.97
N ARG A 78 14.01 -11.70 11.57
CA ARG A 78 13.81 -12.97 10.85
C ARG A 78 12.38 -13.15 10.31
N CYS A 79 11.49 -12.18 10.52
CA CYS A 79 10.08 -12.27 10.13
C CYS A 79 9.87 -12.26 8.60
N VAL A 80 10.87 -11.82 7.84
CA VAL A 80 10.79 -11.60 6.39
C VAL A 80 11.79 -12.50 5.66
N GLY A 81 11.35 -13.16 4.59
CA GLY A 81 12.22 -14.02 3.77
C GLY A 81 13.33 -13.22 3.07
N MET A 82 14.43 -13.88 2.70
CA MET A 82 15.60 -13.22 2.08
C MET A 82 15.34 -12.73 0.65
N HIS A 83 14.38 -13.33 -0.06
CA HIS A 83 14.18 -13.11 -1.50
C HIS A 83 13.41 -11.84 -1.89
N HIS A 84 12.93 -11.05 -0.93
CA HIS A 84 12.25 -9.79 -1.22
C HIS A 84 13.11 -8.61 -0.78
N SER A 85 13.09 -7.50 -1.52
CA SER A 85 13.71 -6.23 -1.12
C SER A 85 12.67 -5.24 -0.59
N PHE A 86 13.12 -4.18 0.07
CA PHE A 86 12.25 -3.02 0.31
C PHE A 86 12.00 -2.30 -1.01
N ILE A 87 10.78 -1.76 -1.17
CA ILE A 87 10.48 -0.87 -2.29
C ILE A 87 11.24 0.44 -2.07
N PRO A 88 11.98 0.97 -3.07
CA PRO A 88 12.65 2.25 -2.96
C PRO A 88 11.71 3.38 -2.54
N HIS A 89 12.21 4.29 -1.69
CA HIS A 89 11.39 5.42 -1.21
C HIS A 89 10.92 6.34 -2.34
N SER A 90 11.78 6.59 -3.34
CA SER A 90 11.43 7.34 -4.54
C SER A 90 10.24 6.75 -5.28
N GLU A 91 10.16 5.43 -5.34
CA GLU A 91 9.07 4.70 -5.97
C GLU A 91 7.76 4.84 -5.20
N VAL A 92 7.81 4.72 -3.86
CA VAL A 92 6.65 4.98 -2.99
C VAL A 92 6.14 6.41 -3.17
N LEU A 93 7.04 7.40 -3.24
CA LEU A 93 6.66 8.81 -3.47
C LEU A 93 6.07 9.03 -4.87
N SER A 94 6.51 8.27 -5.87
CA SER A 94 5.95 8.32 -7.22
C SER A 94 4.61 7.60 -7.37
N ASN A 95 4.03 7.09 -6.26
CA ASN A 95 2.87 6.19 -6.28
C ASN A 95 3.10 4.96 -7.16
N TYR A 96 4.30 4.36 -7.07
CA TYR A 96 4.65 3.11 -7.75
C TYR A 96 4.60 3.17 -9.28
N ARG A 97 4.79 4.36 -9.87
CA ARG A 97 4.74 4.56 -11.33
C ARG A 97 5.87 3.84 -12.10
N GLY A 98 6.96 3.47 -11.42
CA GLY A 98 8.12 2.78 -12.01
C GLY A 98 8.13 1.26 -11.87
N SER A 99 7.44 0.70 -10.85
CA SER A 99 7.48 -0.71 -10.49
C SER A 99 6.36 -1.48 -11.17
N HIS A 100 6.55 -1.82 -12.42
CA HIS A 100 5.83 -2.91 -13.04
C HIS A 100 6.82 -4.07 -13.28
N PRO A 101 6.77 -5.17 -12.48
CA PRO A 101 7.63 -6.33 -12.71
C PRO A 101 7.26 -7.12 -13.97
N PHE A 102 6.11 -6.81 -14.58
CA PHE A 102 5.78 -7.18 -15.95
C PHE A 102 5.77 -5.89 -16.74
N GLY A 103 6.67 -5.72 -17.71
CA GLY A 103 6.82 -4.52 -18.53
C GLY A 103 5.63 -4.16 -19.42
N VAL A 104 4.42 -4.17 -18.89
CA VAL A 104 3.32 -3.38 -19.42
C VAL A 104 3.69 -1.95 -19.04
N ARG A 105 4.24 -1.21 -20.01
CA ARG A 105 4.08 0.25 -20.02
C ARG A 105 2.65 0.49 -19.57
N GLY A 106 2.45 1.30 -18.52
CA GLY A 106 1.10 1.59 -18.03
C GLY A 106 0.21 1.91 -19.24
N PRO A 107 -1.09 1.56 -19.22
CA PRO A 107 -1.92 1.86 -20.36
C PRO A 107 -1.81 3.37 -20.61
N ASP A 108 -1.14 3.75 -21.69
CA ASP A 108 -1.87 4.44 -22.74
C ASP A 108 -3.21 3.75 -22.78
N LEU A 109 -4.21 4.32 -22.10
CA LEU A 109 -5.59 3.90 -22.26
C LEU A 109 -5.74 3.71 -23.76
N PRO A 110 -5.90 2.47 -24.27
CA PRO A 110 -6.05 2.31 -25.70
C PRO A 110 -7.31 3.11 -26.00
N ARG A 111 -7.11 4.21 -26.73
CA ARG A 111 -8.18 5.05 -27.25
C ARG A 111 -9.21 4.07 -27.77
N ALA A 112 -10.39 4.03 -27.14
CA ALA A 112 -11.42 3.04 -27.39
C ALA A 112 -11.65 2.90 -28.90
N ARG A 113 -11.04 1.87 -29.49
CA ARG A 113 -11.21 1.45 -30.88
C ARG A 113 -11.09 -0.06 -30.93
N GLY A 114 -11.92 -0.71 -30.14
CA GLY A 114 -12.35 -2.07 -30.38
C GLY A 114 -13.83 -2.10 -30.07
N GLU A 115 -14.66 -2.39 -31.07
CA GLU A 115 -16.07 -2.65 -30.79
C GLU A 115 -16.16 -3.75 -29.73
N PRO A 116 -17.05 -3.60 -28.72
CA PRO A 116 -17.21 -4.60 -27.69
C PRO A 116 -17.55 -5.93 -28.34
N ASN A 117 -16.74 -6.96 -28.07
CA ASN A 117 -16.98 -8.31 -28.55
C ASN A 117 -18.42 -8.72 -28.20
N ALA A 118 -19.23 -9.02 -29.22
CA ALA A 118 -20.64 -9.35 -29.08
C ALA A 118 -20.86 -10.50 -28.07
N LEU A 119 -19.92 -11.44 -28.01
CA LEU A 119 -19.95 -12.57 -27.08
C LEU A 119 -19.73 -12.13 -25.63
N ALA A 120 -18.78 -11.21 -25.40
CA ALA A 120 -18.51 -10.67 -24.06
C ALA A 120 -19.71 -9.85 -23.55
N THR A 121 -20.33 -9.07 -24.45
CA THR A 121 -21.53 -8.28 -24.14
C THR A 121 -22.73 -9.17 -23.83
N ALA A 122 -22.92 -10.25 -24.58
CA ALA A 122 -23.99 -11.22 -24.34
C ALA A 122 -23.82 -11.94 -23.00
N ARG A 123 -22.58 -12.32 -22.64
CA ARG A 123 -22.27 -12.99 -21.38
C ARG A 123 -22.53 -12.09 -20.17
N LEU A 124 -22.08 -10.83 -20.23
CA LEU A 124 -22.32 -9.85 -19.15
C LEU A 124 -23.82 -9.57 -18.96
N ARG A 125 -24.58 -9.45 -20.05
CA ARG A 125 -26.05 -9.27 -19.98
C ARG A 125 -26.74 -10.46 -19.33
N LYS A 126 -26.30 -11.68 -19.62
CA LYS A 126 -26.84 -12.91 -19.00
C LYS A 126 -26.56 -12.92 -17.50
N GLU A 127 -25.34 -12.60 -17.08
CA GLU A 127 -24.95 -12.55 -15.67
C GLU A 127 -25.75 -11.49 -14.89
N LEU A 128 -25.89 -10.28 -15.45
CA LEU A 128 -26.70 -9.22 -14.85
C LEU A 128 -28.19 -9.58 -14.76
N ALA A 129 -28.72 -10.33 -15.71
CA ALA A 129 -30.11 -10.79 -15.68
C ALA A 129 -30.35 -11.86 -14.59
N CYS A 130 -29.37 -12.73 -14.33
CA CYS A 130 -29.43 -13.69 -13.23
C CYS A 130 -29.43 -12.98 -11.87
N LEU A 131 -28.52 -12.01 -11.66
CA LEU A 131 -28.41 -11.28 -10.39
C LEU A 131 -29.65 -10.46 -10.04
N ARG A 132 -30.44 -10.03 -11.02
CA ARG A 132 -31.69 -9.29 -10.80
C ARG A 132 -32.90 -10.16 -10.46
N ARG A 133 -32.77 -11.49 -10.54
CA ARG A 133 -33.86 -12.44 -10.33
C ARG A 133 -33.86 -13.13 -8.95
N ASP A 134 -32.80 -12.95 -8.16
CA ASP A 134 -32.75 -13.37 -6.76
C ASP A 134 -32.82 -12.12 -5.86
N PRO A 135 -34.01 -11.72 -5.37
CA PRO A 135 -34.14 -10.76 -4.28
C PRO A 135 -33.75 -11.34 -2.92
#